data_AF-A0A9D7K8R5-F1
#
_entry.id   AF-A0A9D7K8R5-F1
#
_cell.length_a   1.000
_cell.length_b   1.000
_cell.length_c   1.000
_cell.angle_alpha   90.00
_cell.angle_beta   90.00
_cell.angle_gamma   90.00
#
_symmetry.space_group_name_H-M   'P 1'
#
loop_
_entity.id
_entity.type
_entity.pdbx_description
1 polymer ?
#
loop_
_entity_poly.entity_id
_entity_poly.type
_entity_poly.pdbx_seq_one_letter_code
_entity_poly.pdbx_strand_id
1 'polypeptide(L)'
;MNTSTTVAKFTALQAGAPYAGCESKQGVDLELRLSNANSIITIMVWKNVISNVGIKLVTTSLGALPEIKKPNTLINQWEKITFDFSGYINNAIYAVEDVNQMVVFPDFVSRNEDRVIFFDNITIGDGTTSTINGTTSHTLHLGPNPTKRYIMQPF
;
A
#
# COMPACT_ATOMS: atom_id res chain seq x y z
N MET A 1 -11.94 3.25 14.26
CA MET A 1 -13.10 2.84 13.45
C MET A 1 -12.85 3.33 12.03
N ASN A 2 -13.00 2.48 11.01
CA ASN A 2 -12.98 2.94 9.62
C ASN A 2 -14.38 3.51 9.28
N THR A 3 -14.45 4.75 8.82
CA THR A 3 -15.71 5.45 8.51
C THR A 3 -15.93 5.67 7.01
N SER A 4 -15.08 5.10 6.15
CA SER A 4 -15.18 5.24 4.69
C SER A 4 -16.43 4.55 4.13
N THR A 5 -16.99 5.10 3.05
CA THR A 5 -18.13 4.54 2.33
C THR A 5 -17.74 3.46 1.31
N THR A 6 -16.44 3.36 1.01
CA THR A 6 -15.87 2.37 0.09
C THR A 6 -14.54 1.88 0.64
N VAL A 7 -14.19 0.63 0.37
CA VAL A 7 -12.89 0.04 0.74
C VAL A 7 -12.31 -0.77 -0.40
N ALA A 8 -11.01 -0.98 -0.41
CA ALA A 8 -10.38 -1.93 -1.32
C ALA A 8 -10.65 -3.37 -0.86
N LYS A 9 -11.09 -4.24 -1.77
CA LYS A 9 -11.21 -5.68 -1.54
C LYS A 9 -10.19 -6.44 -2.38
N PHE A 10 -9.39 -7.26 -1.73
CA PHE A 10 -8.44 -8.16 -2.38
C PHE A 10 -8.78 -9.61 -2.04
N THR A 11 -8.89 -10.48 -3.04
CA THR A 11 -9.06 -11.92 -2.84
C THR A 11 -7.73 -12.60 -3.13
N ALA A 12 -7.05 -13.02 -2.07
CA ALA A 12 -5.78 -13.72 -2.15
C ALA A 12 -6.05 -15.21 -2.34
N LEU A 13 -5.80 -15.70 -3.56
CA LEU A 13 -6.11 -17.09 -3.91
C LEU A 13 -5.13 -18.08 -3.25
N GLN A 14 -5.61 -19.28 -2.92
CA GLN A 14 -4.81 -20.41 -2.48
C GLN A 14 -3.70 -20.73 -3.49
N ALA A 15 -4.06 -20.77 -4.77
CA ALA A 15 -3.14 -21.01 -5.87
C ALA A 15 -2.32 -19.76 -6.26
N GLY A 16 -2.61 -18.60 -5.66
CA GLY A 16 -1.92 -17.35 -5.92
C GLY A 16 -0.56 -17.30 -5.26
N ALA A 17 0.39 -16.59 -5.87
CA ALA A 17 1.70 -16.39 -5.28
C ALA A 17 1.60 -15.72 -3.89
N PRO A 18 2.57 -15.97 -2.98
CA PRO A 18 2.62 -15.29 -1.68
C PRO A 18 2.68 -13.77 -1.82
N TYR A 19 3.32 -13.25 -2.86
CA TYR A 19 3.46 -11.82 -3.16
C TYR A 19 2.37 -11.30 -4.10
N ALA A 20 1.22 -11.97 -4.21
CA ALA A 20 0.09 -11.42 -4.95
C ALA A 20 -0.39 -10.11 -4.30
N GLY A 21 -0.68 -9.11 -5.13
CA GLY A 21 -1.03 -7.77 -4.65
C GLY A 21 -1.66 -6.89 -5.71
N CYS A 22 -1.65 -5.60 -5.41
CA CYS A 22 -2.19 -4.55 -6.27
C CYS A 22 -1.23 -3.37 -6.28
N GLU A 23 -1.27 -2.58 -7.34
CA GLU A 23 -0.37 -1.45 -7.52
C GLU A 23 -1.11 -0.22 -8.01
N SER A 24 -0.57 0.94 -7.66
CA SER A 24 -0.97 2.19 -8.29
C SER A 24 -0.39 2.27 -9.70
N LYS A 25 -1.06 3.02 -10.56
CA LYS A 25 -0.52 3.27 -11.90
C LYS A 25 0.68 4.21 -11.77
N GLN A 26 1.79 3.82 -12.39
CA GLN A 26 3.03 4.59 -12.37
C GLN A 26 2.81 6.03 -12.88
N GLY A 27 3.25 7.01 -12.10
CA GLY A 27 3.24 8.43 -12.45
C GLY A 27 1.86 9.07 -12.53
N VAL A 28 0.83 8.45 -11.94
CA VAL A 28 -0.54 9.01 -11.96
C VAL A 28 -0.94 9.55 -10.60
N ASP A 29 -0.92 8.70 -9.57
CA ASP A 29 -1.46 9.05 -8.24
C ASP A 29 -0.38 9.39 -7.22
N LEU A 30 0.90 9.28 -7.59
CA LEU A 30 2.02 9.45 -6.69
C LEU A 30 3.20 10.04 -7.44
N GLU A 31 3.81 11.06 -6.85
CA GLU A 31 5.11 11.59 -7.22
C GLU A 31 5.71 12.28 -6.00
N LEU A 32 6.75 11.69 -5.41
CA LEU A 32 7.45 12.28 -4.28
C LEU A 32 8.91 11.85 -4.18
N ARG A 33 9.74 12.77 -3.67
CA ARG A 33 11.05 12.42 -3.11
C ARG A 33 10.86 11.94 -1.68
N LEU A 34 11.41 10.77 -1.34
CA LEU A 34 11.41 10.29 0.05
C LEU A 34 12.21 11.24 0.94
N SER A 35 11.62 11.61 2.07
CA SER A 35 12.16 12.51 3.07
C SER A 35 11.58 12.18 4.45
N ASN A 36 12.13 12.76 5.51
CA ASN A 36 11.62 12.56 6.87
C ASN A 36 10.14 12.95 7.02
N ALA A 37 9.62 13.84 6.17
CA ALA A 37 8.22 14.29 6.23
C ALA A 37 7.25 13.25 5.65
N ASN A 38 7.70 12.36 4.77
CA ASN A 38 6.84 11.46 3.99
C ASN A 38 7.30 9.99 4.02
N SER A 39 8.28 9.64 4.86
CA SER A 39 8.83 8.28 4.96
C SER A 39 8.02 7.33 5.83
N ILE A 40 6.97 7.82 6.51
CA ILE A 40 6.06 6.96 7.27
C ILE A 40 4.81 6.71 6.43
N ILE A 41 4.48 5.46 6.17
CA ILE A 41 3.26 5.09 5.44
C ILE A 41 2.36 4.28 6.37
N THR A 42 1.08 4.62 6.46
CA THR A 42 0.10 3.84 7.20
C THR A 42 -0.99 3.30 6.29
N ILE A 43 -1.59 2.17 6.67
CA ILE A 43 -2.71 1.53 5.98
C ILE A 43 -3.62 0.88 7.03
N MET A 44 -4.93 0.97 6.83
CA MET A 44 -5.90 0.20 7.61
C MET A 44 -6.17 -1.13 6.91
N VAL A 45 -6.14 -2.23 7.64
CA VAL A 45 -6.43 -3.57 7.10
C VAL A 45 -7.46 -4.30 7.95
N TRP A 46 -8.26 -5.14 7.30
CA TRP A 46 -9.20 -6.05 7.92
C TRP A 46 -9.14 -7.42 7.22
N LYS A 47 -8.85 -8.46 7.99
CA LYS A 47 -8.79 -9.85 7.52
C LYS A 47 -9.02 -10.83 8.66
N ASN A 48 -9.31 -12.08 8.33
CA ASN A 48 -9.64 -13.14 9.29
C ASN A 48 -8.42 -13.93 9.80
N VAL A 49 -7.19 -13.57 9.38
CA VAL A 49 -5.94 -14.28 9.72
C VAL A 49 -4.82 -13.30 10.05
N ILE A 50 -3.82 -13.77 10.81
CA ILE A 50 -2.55 -13.05 10.99
C ILE A 50 -1.60 -13.43 9.86
N SER A 51 -1.12 -12.43 9.13
CA SER A 51 -0.10 -12.59 8.09
C SER A 51 0.55 -11.24 7.77
N ASN A 52 1.70 -11.28 7.12
CA ASN A 52 2.39 -10.06 6.71
C ASN A 52 1.57 -9.26 5.69
N VAL A 53 1.43 -7.97 5.92
CA VAL A 53 1.08 -6.97 4.91
C VAL A 53 2.39 -6.38 4.41
N GLY A 54 2.52 -6.19 3.10
CA GLY A 54 3.70 -5.61 2.48
C GLY A 54 3.40 -4.31 1.74
N ILE A 55 4.34 -3.36 1.81
CA ILE A 55 4.35 -2.18 0.93
C ILE A 55 5.70 -2.11 0.24
N LYS A 56 5.67 -1.88 -1.08
CA LYS A 56 6.84 -1.59 -1.92
C LYS A 56 6.66 -0.25 -2.61
N LEU A 57 7.74 0.51 -2.69
CA LEU A 57 7.81 1.76 -3.43
C LEU A 57 8.62 1.51 -4.70
N VAL A 58 8.17 2.10 -5.81
CA VAL A 58 8.82 1.97 -7.12
C VAL A 58 9.12 3.37 -7.63
N THR A 59 10.34 3.55 -8.11
CA THR A 59 10.82 4.83 -8.61
C THR A 59 10.36 5.09 -10.05
N THR A 60 10.58 6.33 -10.50
CA THR A 60 10.28 6.75 -11.88
C THR A 60 10.97 5.89 -12.94
N SER A 61 12.14 5.32 -12.65
CA SER A 61 12.86 4.40 -13.57
C SER A 61 12.46 2.93 -13.45
N LEU A 62 11.38 2.61 -12.72
CA LEU A 62 10.91 1.25 -12.40
C LEU A 62 11.84 0.46 -11.47
N GLY A 63 12.84 1.10 -10.86
CA GLY A 63 13.66 0.44 -9.84
C GLY A 63 13.01 0.50 -8.46
N ALA A 64 13.41 -0.42 -7.60
CA ALA A 64 12.89 -0.52 -6.23
C ALA A 64 13.84 -1.34 -5.34
N LEU A 65 13.91 -0.98 -4.07
CA LEU A 65 14.41 -1.88 -3.02
C LEU A 65 13.33 -2.91 -2.63
N PRO A 66 13.68 -3.94 -1.83
CA PRO A 66 12.69 -4.87 -1.29
C PRO A 66 11.56 -4.17 -0.53
N GLU A 67 10.42 -4.85 -0.46
CA GLU A 67 9.25 -4.44 0.31
C GLU A 67 9.48 -4.50 1.83
N ILE A 68 8.84 -3.60 2.58
CA ILE A 68 8.73 -3.73 4.04
C ILE A 68 7.51 -4.60 4.33
N LYS A 69 7.66 -5.58 5.22
CA LYS A 69 6.60 -6.51 5.64
C LYS A 69 6.33 -6.34 7.14
N LYS A 70 5.06 -6.24 7.51
CA LYS A 70 4.63 -6.26 8.91
C LYS A 70 3.37 -7.10 9.10
N PRO A 71 3.32 -7.97 10.12
CA PRO A 71 2.10 -8.70 10.43
C PRO A 71 1.05 -7.74 11.04
N ASN A 72 -0.21 -7.98 10.72
CA ASN A 72 -1.32 -7.51 11.55
C ASN A 72 -1.31 -8.30 12.88
N THR A 73 -1.88 -7.72 13.93
CA THR A 73 -2.02 -8.33 15.25
C THR A 73 -3.47 -8.68 15.58
N LEU A 74 -4.42 -8.09 14.85
CA LEU A 74 -5.85 -8.26 15.05
C LEU A 74 -6.48 -9.01 13.87
N ILE A 75 -7.50 -9.80 14.16
CA ILE A 75 -8.31 -10.48 13.14
C ILE A 75 -9.76 -10.05 13.27
N ASN A 76 -10.50 -10.08 12.17
CA ASN A 76 -11.92 -9.74 12.10
C ASN A 76 -12.27 -8.34 12.64
N GLN A 77 -11.28 -7.44 12.73
CA GLN A 77 -11.48 -6.02 13.00
C GLN A 77 -10.44 -5.17 12.26
N TRP A 78 -10.75 -3.90 12.05
CA TRP A 78 -9.85 -2.95 11.43
C TRP A 78 -8.61 -2.68 12.30
N GLU A 79 -7.43 -2.74 11.69
CA GLU A 79 -6.15 -2.42 12.32
C GLU A 79 -5.33 -1.47 11.46
N LYS A 80 -4.74 -0.43 12.08
CA LYS A 80 -3.77 0.45 11.41
C LYS A 80 -2.38 -0.16 11.49
N ILE A 81 -1.75 -0.39 10.35
CA ILE A 81 -0.35 -0.84 10.26
C ILE A 81 0.51 0.33 9.78
N THR A 82 1.65 0.53 10.45
CA THR A 82 2.62 1.59 10.14
C THR A 82 3.91 1.00 9.57
N PHE A 83 4.27 1.43 8.36
CA PHE A 83 5.51 1.10 7.65
C PHE A 83 6.46 2.29 7.74
N ASP A 84 7.70 2.03 8.16
CA ASP A 84 8.73 3.05 8.34
C ASP A 84 9.81 2.89 7.26
N PHE A 85 9.80 3.79 6.27
CA PHE A 85 10.75 3.87 5.18
C PHE A 85 11.88 4.87 5.45
N SER A 86 12.08 5.33 6.70
CA SER A 86 13.16 6.28 7.02
C SER A 86 14.54 5.77 6.60
N GLY A 87 14.81 4.47 6.75
CA GLY A 87 16.05 3.84 6.27
C GLY A 87 16.22 3.76 4.75
N TYR A 88 15.19 4.14 3.98
CA TYR A 88 15.21 4.16 2.52
C TYR A 88 15.51 5.57 2.00
N ILE A 89 15.38 6.59 2.84
CA ILE A 89 15.78 7.96 2.52
C ILE A 89 17.26 7.95 2.15
N ASN A 90 17.59 8.53 0.99
CA ASN A 90 18.96 8.60 0.49
C ASN A 90 19.66 7.24 0.34
N ASN A 91 18.91 6.14 0.26
CA ASN A 91 19.45 4.80 0.09
C ASN A 91 19.30 4.35 -1.38
N ALA A 92 20.43 4.02 -2.00
CA ALA A 92 20.50 3.48 -3.36
C ALA A 92 19.67 4.32 -4.34
N ILE A 93 18.71 3.70 -5.03
CA ILE A 93 17.91 4.35 -6.06
C ILE A 93 17.06 5.51 -5.53
N TYR A 94 16.61 5.45 -4.27
CA TYR A 94 15.82 6.52 -3.66
C TYR A 94 16.64 7.77 -3.29
N ALA A 95 17.97 7.70 -3.37
CA ALA A 95 18.83 8.88 -3.19
C ALA A 95 18.76 9.84 -4.37
N VAL A 96 18.46 9.32 -5.55
CA VAL A 96 18.56 10.06 -6.81
C VAL A 96 17.23 10.13 -7.57
N GLU A 97 16.29 9.24 -7.27
CA GLU A 97 14.99 9.18 -7.96
C GLU A 97 13.79 9.39 -7.05
N ASP A 98 12.72 9.88 -7.66
CA ASP A 98 11.41 10.03 -7.03
C ASP A 98 10.62 8.72 -7.08
N VAL A 99 9.77 8.52 -6.09
CA VAL A 99 8.80 7.43 -6.03
C VAL A 99 7.51 7.87 -6.72
N ASN A 100 7.04 7.08 -7.67
CA ASN A 100 5.81 7.38 -8.40
C ASN A 100 4.85 6.18 -8.56
N GLN A 101 5.13 5.09 -7.85
CA GLN A 101 4.25 3.94 -7.76
C GLN A 101 4.37 3.27 -6.39
N MET A 102 3.24 2.79 -5.88
CA MET A 102 3.14 1.98 -4.68
C MET A 102 2.55 0.62 -5.03
N VAL A 103 3.14 -0.44 -4.50
CA VAL A 103 2.59 -1.80 -4.55
C VAL A 103 2.21 -2.22 -3.14
N VAL A 104 0.97 -2.69 -2.98
CA VAL A 104 0.42 -3.21 -1.73
C VAL A 104 0.25 -4.71 -1.86
N PHE A 105 0.77 -5.45 -0.88
CA PHE A 105 0.63 -6.89 -0.73
C PHE A 105 -0.22 -7.17 0.52
N PRO A 106 -1.56 -7.32 0.40
CA PRO A 106 -2.43 -7.42 1.57
C PRO A 106 -2.25 -8.70 2.40
N ASP A 107 -1.70 -9.75 1.78
CA ASP A 107 -1.46 -11.06 2.40
C ASP A 107 -0.19 -11.71 1.84
N PHE A 108 0.95 -11.42 2.46
CA PHE A 108 2.29 -11.89 2.06
C PHE A 108 2.63 -13.22 2.72
N VAL A 109 2.02 -14.31 2.26
CA VAL A 109 2.24 -15.67 2.78
C VAL A 109 1.75 -16.71 1.77
N SER A 110 2.33 -17.92 1.80
CA SER A 110 1.72 -19.08 1.14
C SER A 110 0.43 -19.46 1.86
N ARG A 111 -0.61 -19.83 1.11
CA ARG A 111 -1.96 -20.03 1.63
C ARG A 111 -2.42 -21.47 1.39
N ASN A 112 -3.32 -21.94 2.24
CA ASN A 112 -4.00 -23.22 2.12
C ASN A 112 -5.47 -23.08 1.69
N GLU A 113 -5.95 -21.85 1.54
CA GLU A 113 -7.32 -21.49 1.15
C GLU A 113 -7.33 -20.08 0.55
N ASP A 114 -8.42 -19.74 -0.15
CA ASP A 114 -8.67 -18.38 -0.61
C ASP A 114 -9.01 -17.48 0.59
N ARG A 115 -8.47 -16.26 0.60
CA ARG A 115 -8.70 -15.29 1.68
C ARG A 115 -9.19 -13.98 1.13
N VAL A 116 -10.21 -13.41 1.77
CA VAL A 116 -10.69 -12.06 1.47
C VAL A 116 -10.05 -11.10 2.48
N ILE A 117 -9.37 -10.09 1.95
CA ILE A 117 -8.72 -9.04 2.70
C ILE A 117 -9.31 -7.71 2.26
N PHE A 118 -9.63 -6.86 3.22
CA PHE A 118 -10.01 -5.48 2.97
C PHE A 118 -8.92 -4.55 3.48
N PHE A 119 -8.72 -3.46 2.78
CA PHE A 119 -7.82 -2.42 3.23
C PHE A 119 -8.28 -1.04 2.75
N ASP A 120 -7.82 0.00 3.44
CA ASP A 120 -8.25 1.37 3.22
C ASP A 120 -7.30 2.37 3.91
N ASN A 121 -7.58 3.67 3.80
CA ASN A 121 -6.94 4.76 4.55
C ASN A 121 -5.41 4.71 4.46
N ILE A 122 -4.89 4.57 3.24
CA ILE A 122 -3.45 4.69 3.01
C ILE A 122 -3.06 6.15 3.19
N THR A 123 -2.06 6.40 4.03
CA THR A 123 -1.54 7.75 4.30
C THR A 123 -0.02 7.73 4.18
N ILE A 124 0.55 8.76 3.55
CA ILE A 124 1.99 8.97 3.41
C ILE A 124 2.37 10.21 4.22
N GLY A 125 3.41 10.11 5.04
CA GLY A 125 3.82 11.16 5.97
C GLY A 125 2.83 11.39 7.10
N ASP A 126 2.74 12.63 7.54
CA ASP A 126 1.75 13.13 8.49
C ASP A 126 0.35 13.30 7.87
N GLY A 127 0.15 12.87 6.62
CA GLY A 127 -1.09 13.09 5.87
C GLY A 127 -1.16 14.45 5.18
N THR A 128 -0.12 15.28 5.32
CA THR A 128 0.06 16.49 4.52
C THR A 128 0.82 16.12 3.25
N THR A 129 0.09 15.70 2.22
CA THR A 129 0.59 15.87 0.84
C THR A 129 1.04 17.32 0.70
N SER A 130 2.31 17.55 0.32
CA SER A 130 2.80 18.88 0.00
C SER A 130 1.80 19.59 -0.89
N THR A 131 1.32 20.73 -0.41
CA THR A 131 0.28 21.53 -1.04
C THR A 131 0.71 21.95 -2.45
N ILE A 132 0.05 21.42 -3.47
CA ILE A 132 -0.33 22.21 -4.64
C ILE A 132 -1.85 22.39 -4.55
N ASN A 133 -2.25 23.59 -4.11
CA ASN A 133 -3.60 24.14 -4.15
C ASN A 133 -4.76 23.22 -3.74
N GLY A 134 -5.10 23.32 -2.45
CA GLY A 134 -6.41 22.92 -1.96
C GLY A 134 -6.39 21.57 -1.25
N THR A 135 -7.22 21.48 -0.23
CA THR A 135 -7.48 20.30 0.59
C THR A 135 -8.05 19.18 -0.28
N THR A 136 -7.22 18.47 -1.04
CA THR A 136 -7.64 17.31 -1.84
C THR A 136 -7.13 16.05 -1.19
N SER A 137 -8.05 15.22 -0.68
CA SER A 137 -7.80 13.81 -0.46
C SER A 137 -7.23 13.21 -1.75
N HIS A 138 -5.96 12.80 -1.73
CA HIS A 138 -5.36 12.12 -2.88
C HIS A 138 -5.88 10.69 -2.89
N THR A 139 -6.71 10.36 -3.89
CA THR A 139 -7.19 9.00 -4.07
C THR A 139 -6.10 8.20 -4.77
N LEU A 140 -5.51 7.25 -4.05
CA LEU A 140 -4.58 6.29 -4.65
C LEU A 140 -5.39 5.22 -5.39
N HIS A 141 -5.27 5.15 -6.72
CA HIS A 141 -6.02 4.17 -7.49
C HIS A 141 -5.22 2.86 -7.63
N LEU A 142 -5.67 1.82 -6.94
CA LEU A 142 -5.02 0.51 -6.95
C LEU A 142 -5.76 -0.47 -7.88
N GLY A 143 -4.99 -1.17 -8.73
CA GLY A 143 -5.48 -2.26 -9.58
C GLY A 143 -4.74 -3.58 -9.30
N PRO A 144 -5.37 -4.76 -9.49
CA PRO A 144 -4.69 -6.04 -9.36
C PRO A 144 -3.66 -6.17 -10.47
N ASN A 145 -2.39 -6.40 -10.17
CA ASN A 145 -1.39 -6.67 -11.20
C ASN A 145 -1.65 -8.09 -11.80
N PRO A 146 -1.89 -8.27 -13.14
CA PRO A 146 -1.64 -7.37 -14.29
C PRO A 146 -2.89 -6.71 -14.94
N THR A 147 -4.04 -6.66 -14.25
CA THR A 147 -5.31 -6.10 -14.78
C THR A 147 -5.57 -4.65 -14.34
N LYS A 148 -6.42 -3.92 -15.08
CA LYS A 148 -6.68 -2.48 -14.88
C LYS A 148 -7.97 -2.14 -14.11
N ARG A 149 -8.65 -3.10 -13.46
CA ARG A 149 -9.90 -2.83 -12.73
C ARG A 149 -9.60 -2.35 -11.31
N TYR A 150 -10.12 -1.19 -10.91
CA TYR A 150 -9.98 -0.71 -9.54
C TYR A 150 -10.62 -1.67 -8.54
N ILE A 151 -9.96 -1.90 -7.40
CA ILE A 151 -10.39 -2.86 -6.37
C ILE A 151 -11.35 -2.26 -5.32
N MET A 152 -11.79 -1.01 -5.51
CA MET A 152 -12.72 -0.33 -4.61
C MET A 152 -14.11 -0.96 -4.71
N GLN A 153 -14.69 -1.30 -3.56
CA GLN A 153 -16.07 -1.81 -3.45
C GLN A 153 -16.84 -0.97 -2.41
N PRO A 154 -18.17 -0.80 -2.57
CA PRO A 154 -19.01 -0.24 -1.51
C PRO A 154 -18.85 -1.05 -0.22
N PHE A 155 -18.74 -0.37 0.91
CA PHE A 155 -18.68 -1.02 2.23
C PHE A 155 -20.08 -1.37 2.74
#